data_AF-A0A846HAK1-F1
#
_entry.id   AF-A0A846HAK1-F1
#
_cell.length_a   1.000
_cell.length_b   1.000
_cell.length_c   1.000
_cell.angle_alpha   90.00
_cell.angle_beta   90.00
_cell.angle_gamma   90.00
#
_symmetry.space_group_name_H-M   'P 1'
#
loop_
_entity.id
_entity.type
_entity.pdbx_description
1 polymer ?
#
loop_
_entity_poly.entity_id
_entity_poly.type
_entity_poly.pdbx_seq_one_letter_code
_entity_poly.pdbx_strand_id
1 'polypeptide(L)'
;MNKPFSSKASETDWERIDAMQDKDIDFYDIPEVTEEQMKRAVLRVGGKPVEPGQRRVDLLLDAFIVEYFEANAGEQGYQALINQALAEYIHNRDLENRLR
;
A
#
# COMPACT_ATOMS: atom_id res chain seq x y z
N MET A 1 -14.37 5.35 23.11
CA MET A 1 -14.27 4.35 22.03
C MET A 1 -13.97 3.01 22.68
N ASN A 2 -14.91 2.07 22.73
CA ASN A 2 -14.69 0.76 23.33
C ASN A 2 -15.65 -0.25 22.68
N LYS A 3 -15.26 -0.81 21.54
CA LYS A 3 -15.78 -2.08 21.07
C LYS A 3 -14.59 -3.06 21.10
N PRO A 4 -14.65 -4.15 21.87
CA PRO A 4 -13.57 -5.11 21.90
C PRO A 4 -13.46 -5.76 20.52
N PHE A 5 -12.25 -5.76 19.95
CA PHE A 5 -11.95 -6.28 18.60
C PHE A 5 -12.07 -7.81 18.53
N SER A 6 -12.19 -8.48 19.67
CA SER A 6 -12.56 -9.90 19.76
C SER A 6 -13.34 -10.16 21.06
N SER A 7 -14.16 -11.21 21.10
CA SER A 7 -14.94 -11.60 22.29
C SER A 7 -14.11 -12.24 23.40
N LYS A 8 -12.81 -12.50 23.17
CA LYS A 8 -11.90 -13.12 24.12
C LYS A 8 -10.85 -12.12 24.60
N ALA A 9 -10.52 -12.19 25.88
CA ALA A 9 -9.35 -11.49 26.40
C ALA A 9 -8.11 -12.06 25.70
N SER A 10 -7.22 -11.17 25.26
CA SER A 10 -5.93 -11.56 24.69
C SER A 10 -5.09 -12.22 25.79
N GLU A 11 -4.57 -13.43 25.52
CA GLU A 11 -3.63 -14.12 26.41
C GLU A 11 -2.17 -13.65 26.19
N THR A 12 -1.97 -12.75 25.22
CA THR A 12 -0.67 -12.12 24.96
C THR A 12 -0.22 -11.28 26.15
N ASP A 13 1.01 -11.53 26.59
CA ASP A 13 1.74 -10.64 27.50
C ASP A 13 2.13 -9.34 26.77
N TRP A 14 1.26 -8.34 26.87
CA TRP A 14 1.43 -7.05 26.20
C TRP A 14 2.55 -6.20 26.82
N GLU A 15 2.79 -6.31 28.13
CA GLU A 15 3.87 -5.57 28.79
C GLU A 15 5.24 -6.03 28.27
N ARG A 16 5.41 -7.34 28.05
CA ARG A 16 6.62 -7.89 27.44
C ARG A 16 6.81 -7.42 25.99
N ILE A 17 5.75 -7.38 25.18
CA ILE A 17 5.83 -6.95 23.78
C ILE A 17 6.15 -5.46 23.69
N ASP A 18 5.54 -4.62 24.53
CA ASP A 18 5.75 -3.16 24.54
C ASP A 18 7.18 -2.79 24.98
N ALA A 19 7.80 -3.59 25.85
CA ALA A 19 9.18 -3.39 26.31
C ALA A 19 10.25 -4.00 25.39
N MET A 20 9.87 -4.78 24.37
CA MET A 20 10.79 -5.50 23.49
C MET A 20 11.50 -4.54 22.53
N GLN A 21 12.83 -4.67 22.39
CA GLN A 21 13.58 -3.91 21.39
C GLN A 21 13.70 -4.71 20.08
N ASP A 22 13.87 -4.03 18.94
CA ASP A 22 14.01 -4.68 17.63
C ASP A 22 15.06 -5.79 17.59
N LYS A 23 16.18 -5.61 18.32
CA LYS A 23 17.27 -6.60 18.42
C LYS A 23 16.87 -7.90 19.13
N ASP A 24 15.82 -7.86 19.94
CA ASP A 24 15.32 -8.98 20.73
C ASP A 24 14.28 -9.80 19.93
N ILE A 25 13.90 -9.33 18.74
CA ILE A 25 13.02 -10.04 17.81
C ILE A 25 13.82 -11.19 17.18
N ASP A 26 13.27 -12.41 17.30
CA ASP A 26 13.84 -13.59 16.68
C ASP A 26 13.40 -13.68 15.21
N PHE A 27 14.38 -13.75 14.30
CA PHE A 27 14.21 -13.89 12.86
C PHE A 27 14.68 -15.26 12.33
N TYR A 28 14.92 -16.25 13.21
CA TYR A 28 15.47 -17.54 12.82
C TYR A 28 14.63 -18.26 11.75
N ASP A 29 13.30 -18.18 11.86
CA ASP A 29 12.35 -18.77 10.92
C ASP A 29 12.01 -17.86 9.73
N ILE A 30 12.16 -16.55 9.89
CA ILE A 30 11.85 -15.53 8.88
C ILE A 30 13.08 -14.61 8.74
N PRO A 31 14.15 -15.07 8.07
CA PRO A 31 15.33 -14.24 7.88
C PRO A 31 14.98 -13.00 7.05
N GLU A 32 15.71 -11.91 7.30
CA GLU A 32 15.52 -10.66 6.57
C GLU A 32 15.75 -10.83 5.07
N VAL A 33 15.00 -10.05 4.28
CA VAL A 33 15.17 -10.01 2.83
C VAL A 33 16.50 -9.34 2.50
N THR A 34 17.44 -10.11 1.95
CA THR A 34 18.73 -9.58 1.49
C THR A 34 18.56 -8.66 0.28
N GLU A 35 19.48 -7.72 0.07
CA GLU A 35 19.47 -6.86 -1.12
C GLU A 35 19.49 -7.65 -2.43
N GLU A 36 20.24 -8.76 -2.48
CA GLU A 36 20.30 -9.64 -3.64
C GLU A 36 18.97 -10.34 -3.95
N GLN A 37 18.18 -10.66 -2.91
CA GLN A 37 16.82 -11.17 -3.09
C GLN A 37 15.88 -10.06 -3.54
N MET A 38 15.98 -8.87 -2.96
CA MET A 38 15.15 -7.72 -3.32
C MET A 38 15.38 -7.28 -4.77
N LYS A 39 16.63 -7.30 -5.26
CA LYS A 39 16.99 -7.03 -6.66
C LYS A 39 16.29 -7.97 -7.66
N ARG A 40 15.88 -9.16 -7.22
CA ARG A 40 15.15 -10.14 -8.05
C ARG A 40 13.63 -10.01 -7.93
N ALA A 41 13.13 -9.08 -7.12
CA ALA A 41 11.70 -8.86 -6.96
C ALA A 41 11.08 -8.39 -8.28
N VAL A 42 9.90 -8.94 -8.59
CA VAL A 42 9.14 -8.58 -9.80
C VAL A 42 7.79 -8.04 -9.36
N LEU A 43 7.44 -6.85 -9.81
CA LEU A 43 6.11 -6.29 -9.59
C LEU A 43 5.08 -7.13 -10.36
N ARG A 44 4.02 -7.57 -9.69
CA ARG A 44 2.96 -8.39 -10.30
C ARG A 44 1.60 -7.80 -10.03
N VAL A 45 0.75 -7.73 -11.06
CA VAL A 45 -0.65 -7.31 -10.97
C VAL A 45 -1.52 -8.44 -11.52
N GLY A 46 -2.48 -8.93 -10.73
CA GLY A 46 -3.31 -10.08 -11.11
C GLY A 46 -2.50 -11.34 -11.41
N GLY A 47 -1.39 -11.56 -10.70
CA GLY A 47 -0.49 -12.71 -10.90
C GLY A 47 0.42 -12.62 -12.13
N LYS A 48 0.36 -11.53 -12.91
CA LYS A 48 1.21 -11.33 -14.09
C LYS A 48 2.30 -10.31 -13.80
N PRO A 49 3.55 -10.55 -14.24
CA PRO A 49 4.61 -9.57 -14.11
C PRO A 49 4.27 -8.31 -14.91
N VAL A 50 4.57 -7.14 -14.34
CA VAL A 50 4.40 -5.84 -14.97
C VAL A 50 5.71 -5.04 -14.86
N GLU A 51 6.01 -4.28 -15.91
CA GLU A 51 7.15 -3.37 -15.89
C GLU A 51 6.93 -2.29 -14.83
N PRO A 52 7.91 -2.05 -13.94
CA PRO A 52 7.83 -0.96 -12.99
C PRO A 52 7.97 0.40 -13.70
N GLY A 53 7.23 1.40 -13.24
CA GLY A 53 7.28 2.76 -13.75
C GLY A 53 5.97 3.24 -14.38
N GLN A 54 6.04 4.42 -15.02
CA GLN A 54 4.88 5.06 -15.65
C GLN A 54 4.80 4.71 -17.13
N ARG A 55 3.59 4.41 -17.61
CA ARG A 55 3.32 4.18 -19.03
C ARG A 55 2.51 5.34 -19.58
N ARG A 56 2.97 5.95 -20.67
CA ARG A 56 2.17 6.92 -21.42
C ARG A 56 1.03 6.19 -22.12
N VAL A 57 -0.19 6.64 -21.87
CA VAL A 57 -1.41 6.12 -22.48
C VAL A 57 -2.25 7.29 -22.98
N ASP A 58 -2.95 7.10 -24.08
CA ASP A 58 -3.94 8.06 -24.57
C ASP A 58 -5.29 7.69 -23.95
N LEU A 59 -5.77 8.51 -23.02
CA LEU A 59 -7.02 8.32 -22.28
C LEU A 59 -7.90 9.56 -22.45
N LEU A 60 -9.17 9.35 -22.78
CA LEU A 60 -10.16 10.41 -22.74
C LEU A 60 -10.63 10.59 -21.30
N LEU A 61 -10.52 11.82 -20.80
CA LEU A 61 -11.03 12.25 -19.51
C LEU A 61 -12.06 13.35 -19.73
N ASP A 62 -13.09 13.39 -18.88
CA ASP A 62 -14.03 14.50 -18.89
C ASP A 62 -13.33 15.80 -18.53
N ALA A 63 -13.71 16.88 -19.19
CA ALA A 63 -13.08 18.19 -19.00
C ALA A 63 -13.09 18.62 -17.52
N PHE A 64 -14.19 18.39 -16.80
CA PHE A 64 -14.29 18.78 -15.39
C PHE A 64 -13.27 18.05 -14.49
N ILE A 65 -12.86 16.83 -14.85
CA ILE A 65 -11.87 16.06 -14.09
C ILE A 65 -10.51 16.71 -14.28
N VAL A 66 -10.16 17.03 -15.53
CA VAL A 66 -8.88 17.70 -15.85
C VAL A 66 -8.80 19.03 -15.13
N GLU A 67 -9.83 19.88 -15.25
CA GLU A 67 -9.90 21.19 -14.58
C GLU A 67 -9.80 21.07 -13.05
N TYR A 68 -10.49 20.09 -12.45
CA TYR A 68 -10.40 19.84 -11.02
C TYR A 68 -8.98 19.52 -10.60
N PHE A 69 -8.30 18.60 -11.29
CA PHE A 69 -6.93 18.22 -10.94
C PHE A 69 -5.90 19.31 -11.27
N GLU A 70 -6.10 20.09 -12.33
CA GLU A 70 -5.27 21.26 -12.64
C GLU A 70 -5.37 22.34 -11.56
N ALA A 71 -6.56 22.63 -11.06
CA ALA A 71 -6.76 23.59 -9.97
C ALA A 71 -6.08 23.13 -8.65
N ASN A 72 -5.94 21.83 -8.44
CA ASN A 72 -5.34 21.24 -7.23
C ASN A 72 -3.86 20.86 -7.39
N ALA A 73 -3.31 20.90 -8.61
CA ALA A 73 -2.01 20.31 -8.97
C ALA A 73 -0.80 20.90 -8.26
N GLY A 74 -0.88 22.17 -7.82
CA GLY A 74 0.26 22.89 -7.25
C GLY A 74 1.53 22.67 -8.10
N GLU A 75 2.64 22.31 -7.43
CA GLU A 75 3.91 21.97 -8.08
C GLU A 75 4.00 20.51 -8.57
N GLN A 76 3.12 19.63 -8.09
CA GLN A 76 3.19 18.18 -8.31
C GLN A 76 2.67 17.76 -9.70
N GLY A 77 1.93 18.66 -10.38
CA GLY A 77 1.35 18.45 -11.70
C GLY A 77 0.07 17.60 -11.65
N TYR A 78 -0.93 17.95 -12.46
CA TYR A 78 -2.26 17.33 -12.41
C TYR A 78 -2.22 15.83 -12.76
N GLN A 79 -1.31 15.42 -13.65
CA GLN A 79 -1.14 14.01 -14.04
C GLN A 79 -0.70 13.14 -12.87
N ALA A 80 0.17 13.65 -12.00
CA ALA A 80 0.63 12.91 -10.82
C ALA A 80 -0.53 12.72 -9.83
N LEU A 81 -1.36 13.75 -9.62
CA LEU A 81 -2.54 13.66 -8.76
C LEU A 81 -3.58 12.69 -9.31
N ILE A 82 -3.84 12.71 -10.63
CA ILE A 82 -4.74 11.74 -11.26
C ILE A 82 -4.22 10.31 -11.03
N ASN A 83 -2.92 10.07 -11.24
CA ASN A 83 -2.33 8.76 -11.02
C ASN A 83 -2.43 8.32 -9.55
N GLN A 84 -2.21 9.23 -8.61
CA GLN A 84 -2.36 8.96 -7.18
C GLN A 84 -3.81 8.60 -6.83
N ALA A 85 -4.79 9.38 -7.29
CA ALA A 85 -6.20 9.12 -7.03
C ALA A 85 -6.64 7.75 -7.57
N LEU A 86 -6.16 7.37 -8.77
CA LEU A 86 -6.42 6.04 -9.34
C LEU A 86 -5.78 4.92 -8.49
N ALA A 87 -4.55 5.13 -8.00
CA ALA A 87 -3.87 4.17 -7.14
C ALA A 87 -4.60 3.96 -5.81
N GLU A 88 -5.04 5.05 -5.18
CA GLU A 88 -5.83 5.00 -3.94
C GLU A 88 -7.16 4.27 -4.15
N TYR A 89 -7.86 4.55 -5.25
CA TYR A 89 -9.10 3.84 -5.60
C TYR A 89 -8.87 2.33 -5.75
N ILE A 90 -7.81 1.92 -6.44
CA ILE A 90 -7.45 0.49 -6.60
C ILE A 90 -7.15 -0.14 -5.24
N HIS A 91 -6.35 0.55 -4.41
CA HIS A 91 -5.95 0.05 -3.10
C HIS A 91 -7.16 -0.15 -2.17
N ASN A 92 -8.02 0.85 -2.07
CA ASN A 92 -9.22 0.80 -1.23
C ASN A 92 -10.18 -0.31 -1.69
N ARG A 93 -10.37 -0.45 -3.01
CA ARG A 93 -11.22 -1.51 -3.56
C ARG A 93 -10.65 -2.91 -3.30
N ASP A 94 -9.34 -3.09 -3.41
CA ASP A 94 -8.71 -4.39 -3.10
C ASP A 94 -8.82 -4.72 -1.60
N LEU A 95 -8.63 -3.71 -0.74
CA LEU A 95 -8.81 -3.85 0.71
C LEU A 95 -10.25 -4.27 1.05
N GLU A 96 -11.25 -3.60 0.48
CA GLU A 96 -12.66 -3.95 0.68
C GLU A 96 -12.98 -5.39 0.25
N ASN A 97 -12.39 -5.87 -0.85
CA ASN A 97 -12.58 -7.24 -1.30
C ASN A 97 -11.94 -8.28 -0.37
N ARG A 98 -10.79 -7.96 0.25
CA ARG A 98 -10.08 -8.87 1.16
C ARG A 98 -10.71 -8.94 2.56
N LEU A 99 -11.41 -7.89 2.97
CA LEU A 99 -12.07 -7.80 4.28
C LEU A 99 -13.49 -8.37 4.28
N ARG A 100 -14.05 -8.73 3.12
CA ARG A 100 -15.33 -9.44 2.99
C ARG A 100 -15.15 -10.95 3.07
#